data_AF-A0A2V6WJX3-F1
#
_entry.id   AF-A0A2V6WJX3-F1
#
_cell.length_a   1.000
_cell.length_b   1.000
_cell.length_c   1.000
_cell.angle_alpha   90.00
_cell.angle_beta   90.00
_cell.angle_gamma   90.00
#
_symmetry.space_group_name_H-M   'P 1'
#
loop_
_entity.id
_entity.type
_entity.pdbx_description
1 polymer ?
#
loop_
_entity_poly.entity_id
_entity_poly.type
_entity_poly.pdbx_seq_one_letter_code
_entity_poly.pdbx_strand_id
1 'polypeptide(L)'
;RRRIFSMLALGWEGSDTQWRHYRRAYGLLASLATPLVLSVHSVVSWDFAMALVPGWHSTLFAPFFVDGAIFSGFAMVLVLVLPMRHFFGLHAYIQDKHLDAMGKLILVTGLVLTYFYICEIFTSLYSGEHIEKASLFWKVTQTYAWALWTMYFCNCVAPLILFWRKARTSPFVLYVVSILVLIGMWFERFNIIVPSLGHDFYPYTWGIYYPSPTDTAIVLGSFAFFLLLFLGFIKLMPSLSIVEVKETIPPPMREGRHAH
;
A
#
# COMPACT_ATOMS: atom_id res chain seq x y z
N ARG A 1 14.09 -30.53 8.06
CA ARG A 1 12.76 -29.85 7.93
C ARG A 1 11.87 -30.07 9.14
N ARG A 2 11.48 -31.31 9.50
CA ARG A 2 10.57 -31.59 10.64
C ARG A 2 11.01 -30.98 11.99
N ARG A 3 12.29 -31.08 12.37
CA ARG A 3 12.82 -30.48 13.63
C ARG A 3 12.67 -28.95 13.65
N ILE A 4 12.95 -28.27 12.54
CA ILE A 4 12.86 -26.81 12.43
C ILE A 4 11.41 -26.35 12.60
N PHE A 5 10.47 -26.97 11.87
CA PHE A 5 9.05 -26.64 12.03
C PHE A 5 8.52 -26.99 13.42
N SER A 6 8.99 -28.07 14.03
CA SER A 6 8.62 -28.44 15.40
C SER A 6 9.10 -27.41 16.42
N MET A 7 10.29 -26.83 16.23
CA MET A 7 10.79 -25.74 17.07
C MET A 7 9.99 -24.46 16.86
N LEU A 8 9.73 -24.08 15.61
CA LEU A 8 8.95 -22.88 15.27
C LEU A 8 7.49 -22.96 15.73
N ALA A 9 6.91 -24.16 15.75
CA ALA A 9 5.55 -24.38 16.24
C ALA A 9 5.44 -24.32 17.77
N LEU A 10 6.56 -24.26 18.51
CA LEU A 10 6.61 -24.16 19.98
C LEU A 10 5.74 -25.21 20.70
N GLY A 11 5.59 -26.41 20.12
CA GLY A 11 4.76 -27.47 20.70
C GLY A 11 3.25 -27.23 20.56
N TRP A 12 2.79 -26.55 19.51
CA TRP A 12 1.36 -26.40 19.23
C TRP A 12 0.67 -27.76 19.02
N GLU A 13 -0.30 -28.08 19.87
CA GLU A 13 -1.08 -29.33 19.84
C GLU A 13 -2.52 -29.11 19.35
N GLY A 14 -3.00 -27.86 19.38
CA GLY A 14 -4.36 -27.51 18.98
C GLY A 14 -5.42 -27.85 20.04
N SER A 15 -5.04 -27.86 21.32
CA SER A 15 -5.97 -28.09 22.43
C SER A 15 -6.97 -26.93 22.60
N ASP A 16 -8.12 -27.21 23.23
CA ASP A 16 -9.16 -26.21 23.47
C ASP A 16 -8.65 -24.99 24.27
N THR A 17 -7.77 -25.23 25.25
CA THR A 17 -7.11 -24.15 26.00
C THR A 17 -6.23 -23.29 25.09
N GLN A 18 -5.40 -23.89 24.23
CA GLN A 18 -4.55 -23.17 23.28
C GLN A 18 -5.39 -22.31 22.32
N TRP A 19 -6.49 -22.85 21.78
CA TRP A 19 -7.40 -22.10 20.91
C TRP A 19 -8.08 -20.91 21.60
N ARG A 20 -8.51 -21.08 22.86
CA ARG A 20 -9.09 -19.97 23.64
C ARG A 20 -8.10 -18.83 23.84
N HIS A 21 -6.85 -19.15 24.18
CA HIS A 21 -5.81 -18.13 24.33
C HIS A 21 -5.46 -17.48 23.00
N TYR A 22 -5.31 -18.28 21.94
CA TYR A 22 -5.02 -17.79 20.58
C TYR A 22 -6.08 -16.79 20.10
N ARG A 23 -7.38 -17.12 20.20
CA ARG A 23 -8.46 -16.22 19.75
C ARG A 23 -8.48 -14.90 20.50
N ARG A 24 -8.27 -14.93 21.83
CA ARG A 24 -8.18 -13.70 22.64
C ARG A 24 -6.96 -12.87 22.26
N ALA A 25 -5.80 -13.50 22.12
CA ALA A 25 -4.57 -12.82 21.72
C ALA A 25 -4.68 -12.24 20.30
N TYR A 26 -5.25 -12.99 19.35
CA TYR A 26 -5.49 -12.54 17.98
C TYR A 26 -6.37 -11.30 17.95
N GLY A 27 -7.51 -11.32 18.65
CA GLY A 27 -8.41 -10.16 18.74
C GLY A 27 -7.74 -8.94 19.38
N LEU A 28 -6.99 -9.15 20.47
CA LEU A 28 -6.26 -8.07 21.15
C LEU A 28 -5.16 -7.50 20.26
N LEU A 29 -4.34 -8.33 19.62
CA LEU A 29 -3.28 -7.88 18.71
C LEU A 29 -3.86 -7.16 17.49
N ALA A 30 -4.97 -7.64 16.91
CA ALA A 30 -5.64 -6.94 15.82
C ALA A 30 -6.14 -5.55 16.27
N SER A 31 -6.71 -5.45 17.47
CA SER A 31 -7.19 -4.18 18.02
C SER A 31 -6.06 -3.20 18.34
N LEU A 32 -4.88 -3.69 18.74
CA LEU A 32 -3.70 -2.87 18.99
C LEU A 32 -2.96 -2.49 17.70
N ALA A 33 -2.90 -3.40 16.72
CA ALA A 33 -2.23 -3.16 15.45
C ALA A 33 -2.95 -2.10 14.61
N THR A 34 -4.28 -2.04 14.67
CA THR A 34 -5.07 -1.07 13.89
C THR A 34 -4.68 0.39 14.17
N PRO A 35 -4.72 0.90 15.43
CA PRO A 35 -4.28 2.26 15.74
C PRO A 35 -2.76 2.42 15.53
N LEU A 36 -1.97 1.36 15.74
CA LEU A 36 -0.53 1.40 15.50
C LEU A 36 -0.20 1.68 14.03
N VAL A 37 -0.87 1.04 13.09
CA VAL A 37 -0.66 1.26 11.64
C VAL A 37 -1.00 2.71 11.28
N LEU A 38 -2.11 3.25 11.81
CA LEU A 38 -2.48 4.64 11.62
C LEU A 38 -1.44 5.59 12.21
N SER A 39 -0.94 5.30 13.42
CA SER A 39 0.05 6.15 14.08
C SER A 39 1.42 6.12 13.40
N VAL A 40 1.90 4.95 12.95
CA VAL A 40 3.23 4.82 12.34
C VAL A 40 3.32 5.67 11.07
N HIS A 41 2.33 5.60 10.19
CA HIS A 41 2.32 6.42 8.98
C HIS A 41 2.05 7.90 9.26
N SER A 42 1.29 8.21 10.31
CA SER A 42 1.12 9.60 10.77
C SER A 42 2.42 10.19 11.32
N VAL A 43 3.20 9.43 12.09
CA VAL A 43 4.50 9.88 12.63
C VAL A 43 5.48 10.16 11.50
N VAL A 44 5.60 9.27 10.52
CA VAL A 44 6.43 9.51 9.32
C VAL A 44 5.96 10.75 8.55
N SER A 45 4.66 11.00 8.49
CA SER A 45 4.14 12.21 7.85
C SER A 45 4.52 13.49 8.63
N TRP A 46 4.59 13.42 9.96
CA TRP A 46 4.92 14.57 10.81
C TRP A 46 6.38 14.99 10.67
N ASP A 47 7.29 14.09 10.30
CA ASP A 47 8.66 14.45 9.94
C ASP A 47 8.70 15.49 8.80
N PHE A 48 7.72 15.45 7.88
CA PHE A 48 7.53 16.47 6.85
C PHE A 48 6.68 17.63 7.38
N ALA A 49 5.50 17.33 7.95
CA ALA A 49 4.50 18.35 8.28
C ALA A 49 4.96 19.39 9.32
N MET A 50 5.84 18.99 10.23
CA MET A 50 6.40 19.88 11.25
C MET A 50 7.55 20.75 10.72
N ALA A 51 8.09 20.46 9.54
CA ALA A 51 9.12 21.29 8.94
C ALA A 51 8.50 22.57 8.35
N LEU A 52 9.25 23.66 8.45
CA LEU A 52 8.89 24.96 7.84
C LEU A 52 9.37 25.00 6.38
N VAL A 53 8.96 24.04 5.56
CA VAL A 53 9.26 24.00 4.12
C VAL A 53 7.97 24.28 3.33
N PRO A 54 7.99 25.15 2.31
CA PRO A 54 6.81 25.45 1.51
C PRO A 54 6.20 24.19 0.89
N GLY A 55 4.92 23.94 1.18
CA GLY A 55 4.21 22.75 0.72
C GLY A 55 4.39 21.50 1.58
N TRP A 56 5.20 21.52 2.65
CA TRP A 56 5.19 20.46 3.67
C TRP A 56 4.34 20.83 4.87
N HIS A 57 4.30 22.10 5.24
CA HIS A 57 3.61 22.55 6.44
C HIS A 57 2.08 22.49 6.28
N SER A 58 1.51 21.30 6.51
CA SER A 58 0.08 21.04 6.35
C SER A 58 -0.45 20.06 7.39
N THR A 59 -1.61 20.39 7.96
CA THR A 59 -2.32 19.51 8.92
C THR A 59 -2.96 18.30 8.25
N LEU A 60 -3.08 18.30 6.91
CA LEU A 60 -3.66 17.20 6.13
C LEU A 60 -2.71 16.01 5.93
N PHE A 61 -1.41 16.17 6.20
CA PHE A 61 -0.39 15.18 5.87
C PHE A 61 -0.57 13.84 6.61
N ALA A 62 -0.99 13.85 7.88
CA ALA A 62 -1.19 12.62 8.64
C ALA A 62 -2.23 11.68 8.03
N PRO A 63 -3.51 12.09 7.85
CA PRO A 63 -4.50 11.22 7.21
C PRO A 63 -4.15 10.93 5.73
N PHE A 64 -3.52 11.88 5.03
CA PHE A 64 -3.09 11.70 3.65
C PHE A 64 -2.03 10.59 3.47
N PHE A 65 -0.98 10.58 4.30
CA PHE A 65 0.06 9.54 4.25
C PHE A 65 -0.47 8.16 4.64
N VAL A 66 -1.40 8.12 5.59
CA VAL A 66 -2.08 6.88 6.01
C VAL A 66 -2.90 6.29 4.86
N ASP A 67 -3.72 7.10 4.20
CA ASP A 67 -4.53 6.66 3.06
C ASP A 67 -3.64 6.19 1.90
N GLY A 68 -2.58 6.96 1.58
CA GLY A 68 -1.58 6.57 0.58
C GLY A 68 -0.86 5.25 0.91
N ALA A 69 -0.59 4.98 2.19
CA ALA A 69 -0.01 3.71 2.63
C ALA A 69 -0.96 2.53 2.42
N ILE A 70 -2.25 2.71 2.71
CA ILE A 70 -3.28 1.69 2.47
C ILE A 70 -3.44 1.43 0.96
N PHE A 71 -3.49 2.50 0.16
CA PHE A 71 -3.62 2.44 -1.30
C PHE A 71 -2.45 1.71 -1.97
N SER A 72 -1.20 2.12 -1.69
CA SER A 72 0.00 1.45 -2.20
C SER A 72 0.17 0.02 -1.65
N GLY A 73 -0.19 -0.21 -0.38
CA GLY A 73 -0.13 -1.52 0.25
C GLY A 73 -1.02 -2.55 -0.45
N PHE A 74 -2.28 -2.21 -0.70
CA PHE A 74 -3.19 -3.11 -1.43
C PHE A 74 -2.76 -3.34 -2.88
N ALA A 75 -2.22 -2.31 -3.55
CA ALA A 75 -1.65 -2.46 -4.89
C ALA A 75 -0.46 -3.44 -4.88
N MET A 76 0.47 -3.33 -3.92
CA MET A 76 1.58 -4.26 -3.77
C MET A 76 1.10 -5.69 -3.52
N VAL A 77 0.10 -5.87 -2.65
CA VAL A 77 -0.50 -7.19 -2.40
C VAL A 77 -1.03 -7.80 -3.70
N LEU A 78 -1.74 -7.05 -4.55
CA LEU A 78 -2.23 -7.57 -5.83
C LEU A 78 -1.09 -7.91 -6.80
N VAL A 79 -0.04 -7.08 -6.88
CA VAL A 79 1.14 -7.35 -7.72
C VAL A 79 1.84 -8.65 -7.33
N LEU A 80 1.83 -9.02 -6.05
CA LEU A 80 2.45 -10.26 -5.58
C LEU A 80 1.49 -11.45 -5.67
N VAL A 81 0.24 -11.27 -5.25
CA VAL A 81 -0.76 -12.34 -5.16
C VAL A 81 -1.23 -12.82 -6.53
N LEU A 82 -1.36 -11.94 -7.53
CA LEU A 82 -1.87 -12.32 -8.84
C LEU A 82 -0.93 -13.28 -9.60
N PRO A 83 0.39 -13.03 -9.69
CA PRO A 83 1.34 -14.02 -10.19
C PRO A 83 1.34 -15.30 -9.36
N MET A 84 1.31 -15.21 -8.03
CA MET A 84 1.26 -16.39 -7.16
C MET A 84 0.00 -17.23 -7.40
N ARG A 85 -1.16 -16.61 -7.60
CA ARG A 85 -2.42 -17.27 -7.92
C ARG A 85 -2.29 -18.11 -9.19
N HIS A 86 -1.60 -17.57 -10.21
CA HIS A 86 -1.38 -18.27 -11.47
C HIS A 86 -0.34 -19.39 -11.34
N PHE A 87 0.85 -19.11 -10.83
CA PHE A 87 1.97 -20.08 -10.78
C PHE A 87 1.75 -21.22 -9.78
N PHE A 88 1.12 -20.96 -8.63
CA PHE A 88 0.86 -21.97 -7.61
C PHE A 88 -0.56 -22.56 -7.68
N GLY A 89 -1.36 -22.19 -8.69
CA GLY A 89 -2.71 -22.73 -8.88
C GLY A 89 -3.71 -22.41 -7.76
N LEU A 90 -3.55 -21.27 -7.07
CA LEU A 90 -4.33 -20.92 -5.87
C LEU A 90 -5.74 -20.38 -6.17
N HIS A 91 -6.30 -20.66 -7.35
CA HIS A 91 -7.59 -20.13 -7.80
C HIS A 91 -8.77 -20.52 -6.89
N ALA A 92 -8.70 -21.71 -6.27
CA ALA A 92 -9.73 -22.19 -5.35
C ALA A 92 -9.80 -21.38 -4.05
N TYR A 93 -8.65 -20.88 -3.57
CA TYR A 93 -8.55 -20.09 -2.35
C TYR A 93 -8.73 -18.60 -2.64
N ILE A 94 -8.07 -18.09 -3.68
CA ILE A 94 -8.13 -16.69 -4.10
C ILE A 94 -9.20 -16.56 -5.17
N GLN A 95 -10.43 -16.48 -4.70
CA GLN A 95 -11.64 -16.32 -5.51
C GLN A 95 -11.80 -14.88 -6.03
N ASP A 96 -12.62 -14.71 -7.07
CA ASP A 96 -12.87 -13.40 -7.70
C ASP A 96 -13.56 -12.40 -6.75
N LYS A 97 -14.25 -12.89 -5.70
CA LYS A 97 -14.81 -12.05 -4.64
C LYS A 97 -13.72 -11.28 -3.88
N HIS A 98 -12.56 -11.91 -3.66
CA HIS A 98 -11.43 -11.26 -3.00
C HIS A 98 -10.83 -10.19 -3.91
N LEU A 99 -10.72 -10.49 -5.21
CA LEU A 99 -10.25 -9.53 -6.20
C LEU A 99 -11.18 -8.31 -6.35
N ASP A 100 -12.50 -8.53 -6.39
CA ASP A 100 -13.47 -7.43 -6.43
C ASP A 100 -13.44 -6.58 -5.14
N ALA A 101 -13.28 -7.20 -3.97
CA ALA A 101 -13.11 -6.49 -2.71
C ALA A 101 -11.83 -5.64 -2.68
N MET A 102 -10.70 -6.20 -3.11
CA MET A 102 -9.42 -5.49 -3.21
C MET A 102 -9.49 -4.32 -4.20
N GLY A 103 -10.12 -4.54 -5.37
CA GLY A 103 -10.33 -3.49 -6.36
C GLY A 103 -11.23 -2.35 -5.84
N LYS A 104 -12.25 -2.66 -5.03
CA LYS A 104 -13.07 -1.63 -4.35
C LYS A 104 -12.27 -0.83 -3.33
N LEU A 105 -11.41 -1.49 -2.54
CA LEU A 105 -10.56 -0.81 -1.57
C LEU A 105 -9.61 0.17 -2.26
N ILE A 106 -8.90 -0.28 -3.30
CA ILE A 106 -8.03 0.59 -4.12
C ILE A 106 -8.82 1.74 -4.73
N LEU A 107 -10.02 1.49 -5.23
CA LEU A 107 -10.86 2.55 -5.78
C LEU A 107 -11.25 3.59 -4.72
N VAL A 108 -11.71 3.15 -3.55
CA VAL A 108 -12.16 4.05 -2.48
C VAL A 108 -11.00 4.88 -1.95
N THR A 109 -9.86 4.27 -1.64
CA THR A 109 -8.69 5.00 -1.16
C THR A 109 -8.12 5.91 -2.26
N GLY A 110 -8.09 5.48 -3.52
CA GLY A 110 -7.71 6.36 -4.64
C GLY A 110 -8.60 7.61 -4.78
N LEU A 111 -9.90 7.49 -4.52
CA LEU A 111 -10.82 8.65 -4.51
C LEU A 111 -10.57 9.57 -3.32
N VAL A 112 -10.30 9.02 -2.13
CA VAL A 112 -9.93 9.79 -0.93
C VAL A 112 -8.62 10.53 -1.15
N LEU A 113 -7.61 9.87 -1.71
CA LEU A 113 -6.34 10.49 -2.09
C LEU A 113 -6.53 11.62 -3.10
N THR A 114 -7.37 11.40 -4.12
CA THR A 114 -7.72 12.44 -5.10
C THR A 114 -8.39 13.64 -4.44
N TYR A 115 -9.28 13.42 -3.48
CA TYR A 115 -9.88 14.48 -2.68
C TYR A 115 -8.82 15.27 -1.90
N PHE A 116 -7.87 14.60 -1.26
CA PHE A 116 -6.79 15.29 -0.55
C PHE A 116 -5.91 16.13 -1.47
N TYR A 117 -5.58 15.65 -2.67
CA TYR A 117 -4.84 16.47 -3.64
C TYR A 117 -5.62 17.72 -4.05
N ILE A 118 -6.93 17.60 -4.27
CA ILE A 118 -7.79 18.75 -4.57
C ILE A 118 -7.78 19.72 -3.39
N CYS A 119 -7.88 19.22 -2.16
CA CYS A 119 -7.78 20.03 -0.95
C CYS A 119 -6.44 20.76 -0.88
N GLU A 120 -5.31 20.09 -1.16
CA GLU A 120 -3.98 20.71 -1.14
C GLU A 120 -3.84 21.85 -2.15
N ILE A 121 -4.28 21.60 -3.40
CA ILE A 121 -4.31 22.63 -4.46
C ILE A 121 -5.20 23.79 -4.03
N PHE A 122 -6.39 23.49 -3.51
CA PHE A 122 -7.33 24.51 -3.05
C PHE A 122 -6.76 25.33 -1.90
N THR A 123 -6.18 24.70 -0.88
CA THR A 123 -5.57 25.39 0.26
C THR A 123 -4.39 26.24 -0.17
N SER A 124 -3.54 25.76 -1.08
CA SER A 124 -2.40 26.52 -1.60
C SER A 124 -2.85 27.76 -2.41
N LEU A 125 -3.92 27.65 -3.20
CA LEU A 125 -4.49 28.78 -3.94
C LEU A 125 -5.27 29.75 -3.05
N TYR A 126 -5.91 29.23 -2.00
CA TYR A 126 -6.67 30.03 -1.04
C TYR A 126 -5.77 30.75 -0.04
N SER A 127 -4.64 30.11 0.34
CA SER A 127 -3.61 30.67 1.19
C SER A 127 -3.14 32.00 0.60
N GLY A 128 -3.24 33.08 1.39
CA GLY A 128 -2.83 34.41 0.96
C GLY A 128 -1.33 34.52 0.69
N GLU A 129 -0.56 33.47 0.97
CA GLU A 129 0.89 33.45 0.88
C GLU A 129 1.39 33.25 -0.56
N HIS A 130 2.14 34.23 -1.05
CA HIS A 130 2.68 34.22 -2.41
C HIS A 130 3.67 33.07 -2.66
N ILE A 131 4.36 32.61 -1.61
CA ILE A 131 5.41 31.58 -1.69
C ILE A 131 4.79 30.20 -1.92
N GLU A 132 3.67 29.88 -1.25
CA GLU A 132 2.94 28.63 -1.49
C GLU A 132 2.39 28.55 -2.91
N LYS A 133 1.82 29.66 -3.41
CA LYS A 133 1.32 29.74 -4.80
C LYS A 133 2.44 29.60 -5.83
N ALA A 134 3.58 30.25 -5.57
CA ALA A 134 4.75 30.14 -6.43
C ALA A 134 5.30 28.71 -6.46
N SER A 135 5.38 28.04 -5.29
CA SER A 135 5.80 26.64 -5.19
C SER A 135 4.86 25.70 -5.96
N LEU A 136 3.54 25.87 -5.81
CA LEU A 136 2.56 25.10 -6.57
C LEU A 136 2.71 25.33 -8.08
N PHE A 137 2.79 26.59 -8.53
CA PHE A 137 2.94 26.92 -9.94
C PHE A 137 4.24 26.34 -10.53
N TRP A 138 5.33 26.38 -9.75
CA TRP A 138 6.61 25.81 -10.14
C TRP A 138 6.51 24.29 -10.31
N LYS A 139 5.90 23.57 -9.35
CA LYS A 139 5.67 22.12 -9.45
C LYS A 139 4.88 21.73 -10.71
N VAL A 140 3.91 22.55 -11.10
CA VAL A 140 3.02 22.26 -12.25
C VAL A 140 3.66 22.57 -13.60
N THR A 141 4.54 23.59 -13.68
CA THR A 141 5.01 24.13 -14.97
C THR A 141 6.49 23.87 -15.27
N GLN A 142 7.32 23.61 -14.26
CA GLN A 142 8.78 23.59 -14.41
C GLN A 142 9.34 22.16 -14.47
N THR A 143 10.63 22.01 -14.15
CA THR A 143 11.47 20.83 -14.38
C THR A 143 10.86 19.48 -13.97
N TYR A 144 10.05 19.44 -12.91
CA TYR A 144 9.44 18.21 -12.38
C TYR A 144 7.96 18.03 -12.75
N ALA A 145 7.40 18.86 -13.63
CA ALA A 145 6.00 18.80 -14.03
C ALA A 145 5.62 17.41 -14.57
N TRP A 146 6.49 16.77 -15.35
CA TRP A 146 6.25 15.43 -15.88
C TRP A 146 6.02 14.39 -14.77
N ALA A 147 6.73 14.48 -13.65
CA ALA A 147 6.58 13.59 -12.51
C ALA A 147 5.25 13.84 -11.78
N LEU A 148 4.83 15.10 -11.68
CA LEU A 148 3.54 15.50 -11.10
C LEU A 148 2.36 14.99 -11.94
N TRP A 149 2.39 15.21 -13.26
CA TRP A 149 1.33 14.74 -14.17
C TRP A 149 1.26 13.22 -14.22
N THR A 150 2.40 12.54 -14.16
CA THR A 150 2.45 11.07 -14.07
C THR A 150 1.82 10.58 -12.77
N MET A 151 2.12 11.23 -11.63
CA MET A 151 1.48 10.94 -10.35
C MET A 151 -0.04 11.08 -10.44
N TYR A 152 -0.57 12.21 -10.92
CA TYR A 152 -2.01 12.41 -11.05
C TYR A 152 -2.68 11.40 -11.98
N PHE A 153 -2.06 11.10 -13.12
CA PHE A 153 -2.58 10.08 -14.02
C PHE A 153 -2.64 8.70 -13.34
N CYS A 154 -1.56 8.29 -12.69
CA CYS A 154 -1.45 6.97 -12.07
C CYS A 154 -2.33 6.81 -10.82
N ASN A 155 -2.44 7.84 -9.98
CA ASN A 155 -3.16 7.76 -8.70
C ASN A 155 -4.62 8.17 -8.83
N CYS A 156 -4.96 9.15 -9.67
CA CYS A 156 -6.32 9.66 -9.79
C CYS A 156 -7.07 9.07 -10.97
N VAL A 157 -6.42 8.93 -12.14
CA VAL A 157 -7.11 8.53 -13.38
C VAL A 157 -7.13 7.01 -13.55
N ALA A 158 -5.99 6.35 -13.39
CA ALA A 158 -5.88 4.92 -13.63
C ALA A 158 -6.82 4.06 -12.75
N PRO A 159 -7.01 4.35 -11.45
CA PRO A 159 -7.90 3.56 -10.61
C PRO A 159 -9.38 3.73 -10.96
N LEU A 160 -9.79 4.79 -11.66
CA LEU A 160 -11.19 5.01 -12.04
C LEU A 160 -11.74 3.91 -12.95
N ILE A 161 -10.87 3.20 -13.69
CA ILE A 161 -11.29 2.04 -14.48
C ILE A 161 -11.94 0.96 -13.59
N LEU A 162 -11.56 0.92 -12.30
CA LEU A 162 -12.11 0.00 -11.31
C LEU A 162 -13.54 0.35 -10.91
N PHE A 163 -14.17 1.42 -11.38
CA PHE A 163 -15.62 1.59 -11.25
C PHE A 163 -16.38 0.49 -11.97
N TRP A 164 -15.86 0.00 -13.09
CA TRP A 164 -16.48 -1.09 -13.83
C TRP A 164 -16.21 -2.44 -13.16
N ARG A 165 -17.29 -3.15 -12.84
CA ARG A 165 -17.22 -4.49 -12.24
C ARG A 165 -16.37 -5.45 -13.08
N LYS A 166 -16.49 -5.39 -14.42
CA LYS A 166 -15.69 -6.22 -15.33
C LYS A 166 -14.18 -5.99 -15.20
N ALA A 167 -13.77 -4.74 -14.93
CA ALA A 167 -12.37 -4.40 -14.69
C ALA A 167 -11.88 -4.96 -13.35
N ARG A 168 -12.70 -4.86 -12.29
CA ARG A 168 -12.36 -5.41 -10.95
C ARG A 168 -12.30 -6.92 -10.88
N THR A 169 -13.02 -7.63 -11.75
CA THR A 169 -12.96 -9.09 -11.82
C THR A 169 -11.88 -9.61 -12.77
N SER A 170 -11.20 -8.72 -13.52
CA SER A 170 -10.14 -9.12 -14.45
C SER A 170 -8.78 -9.09 -13.76
N PRO A 171 -8.09 -10.23 -13.59
CA PRO A 171 -6.76 -10.28 -12.98
C PRO A 171 -5.74 -9.41 -13.71
N PHE A 172 -5.80 -9.37 -15.04
CA PHE A 172 -4.88 -8.57 -15.85
C PHE A 172 -5.06 -7.07 -15.61
N VAL A 173 -6.31 -6.59 -15.60
CA VAL A 173 -6.59 -5.17 -15.37
C VAL A 173 -6.17 -4.75 -13.96
N LEU A 174 -6.49 -5.56 -12.95
CA LEU A 174 -6.07 -5.31 -11.58
C LEU A 174 -4.55 -5.26 -11.43
N TYR A 175 -3.82 -6.15 -12.11
CA TYR A 175 -2.36 -6.17 -12.10
C TYR A 175 -1.76 -4.90 -12.71
N VAL A 176 -2.24 -4.51 -13.90
CA VAL A 176 -1.77 -3.29 -14.59
C VAL A 176 -2.08 -2.04 -13.76
N VAL A 177 -3.31 -1.91 -13.25
CA VAL A 177 -3.70 -0.77 -12.40
C VAL A 177 -2.84 -0.72 -11.14
N SER A 178 -2.57 -1.87 -10.52
CA SER A 178 -1.77 -1.92 -9.29
C SER A 178 -0.31 -1.51 -9.54
N ILE A 179 0.29 -1.88 -10.68
CA ILE A 179 1.62 -1.39 -11.07
C ILE A 179 1.60 0.13 -11.26
N LEU A 180 0.59 0.65 -11.97
CA LEU A 180 0.45 2.09 -12.17
C LEU A 180 0.32 2.83 -10.83
N VAL A 181 -0.48 2.30 -9.90
CA VAL A 181 -0.62 2.84 -8.54
C VAL A 181 0.73 2.86 -7.80
N LEU A 182 1.51 1.79 -7.85
CA LEU A 182 2.83 1.77 -7.20
C LEU A 182 3.79 2.82 -7.79
N ILE A 183 3.78 2.98 -9.11
CA ILE A 183 4.56 4.02 -9.80
C ILE A 183 4.07 5.42 -9.37
N GLY A 184 2.76 5.65 -9.37
CA GLY A 184 2.16 6.91 -8.96
C GLY A 184 2.47 7.27 -7.51
N MET A 185 2.39 6.31 -6.59
CA MET A 185 2.73 6.49 -5.18
C MET A 185 4.23 6.72 -4.94
N TRP A 186 5.10 6.15 -5.77
CA TRP A 186 6.52 6.49 -5.74
C TRP A 186 6.74 7.96 -6.16
N PHE A 187 6.10 8.39 -7.25
CA PHE A 187 6.15 9.78 -7.68
C PHE A 187 5.47 10.74 -6.71
N GLU A 188 4.47 10.32 -5.95
CA GLU A 188 3.88 11.12 -4.88
C GLU A 188 4.94 11.51 -3.85
N ARG A 189 5.68 10.54 -3.32
CA ARG A 189 6.75 10.81 -2.36
C ARG A 189 7.87 11.64 -2.98
N PHE A 190 8.23 11.37 -4.23
CA PHE A 190 9.18 12.20 -4.97
C PHE A 190 8.72 13.66 -5.09
N ASN A 191 7.47 13.91 -5.49
CA ASN A 191 6.91 15.25 -5.71
C ASN A 191 6.72 16.04 -4.41
N ILE A 192 6.46 15.34 -3.29
CA ILE A 192 6.46 15.97 -1.97
C ILE A 192 7.89 16.39 -1.63
N ILE A 193 8.87 15.51 -1.76
CA ILE A 193 10.22 15.76 -1.22
C ILE A 193 11.07 16.66 -2.13
N VAL A 194 11.32 16.23 -3.37
CA VAL A 194 12.35 16.82 -4.23
C VAL A 194 11.97 18.21 -4.73
N PRO A 195 10.79 18.43 -5.34
CA PRO A 195 10.38 19.76 -5.78
C PRO A 195 10.26 20.77 -4.64
N SER A 196 9.77 20.36 -3.46
CA SER A 196 9.56 21.27 -2.33
C SER A 196 10.88 21.73 -1.71
N LEU A 197 11.91 20.87 -1.68
CA LEU A 197 13.26 21.25 -1.23
C LEU A 197 14.06 22.00 -2.32
N GLY A 198 13.82 21.67 -3.59
CA GLY A 198 14.51 22.30 -4.72
C GLY A 198 14.10 23.74 -4.99
N HIS A 199 12.95 24.17 -4.48
CA HIS A 199 12.42 25.53 -4.62
C HIS A 199 11.90 26.05 -3.26
N ASP A 200 12.83 26.25 -2.33
CA ASP A 200 12.57 26.73 -0.97
C ASP A 200 12.48 28.28 -0.92
N PHE A 201 12.26 28.86 0.28
CA PHE A 201 12.09 30.29 0.52
C PHE A 201 13.18 31.18 -0.10
N TYR A 202 14.42 30.70 -0.17
CA TYR A 202 15.56 31.48 -0.63
C TYR A 202 15.99 31.09 -2.06
N PRO A 203 15.94 32.01 -3.05
CA PRO A 203 16.29 31.69 -4.42
C PRO A 203 17.71 31.17 -4.66
N TYR A 204 18.66 31.47 -3.76
CA TYR A 204 20.05 31.04 -3.90
C TYR A 204 20.27 29.56 -3.51
N THR A 205 19.32 28.92 -2.83
CA THR A 205 19.39 27.49 -2.48
C THR A 205 18.73 26.59 -3.50
N TRP A 206 18.14 27.15 -4.56
CA TRP A 206 17.42 26.37 -5.55
C TRP A 206 18.33 25.43 -6.31
N GLY A 207 17.87 24.20 -6.46
CA GLY A 207 18.67 23.13 -7.04
C GLY A 207 17.82 22.09 -7.73
N ILE A 208 18.41 21.44 -8.72
CA ILE A 208 17.82 20.30 -9.41
C ILE A 208 18.52 19.04 -8.90
N TYR A 209 17.75 18.15 -8.30
CA TYR A 209 18.21 16.83 -7.92
C TYR A 209 18.28 15.92 -9.16
N TYR A 210 19.45 15.33 -9.38
CA TYR A 210 19.67 14.24 -10.31
C TYR A 210 20.12 13.01 -9.52
N PRO A 211 19.43 11.87 -9.65
CA PRO A 211 19.78 10.67 -8.89
C PRO A 211 21.16 10.19 -9.29
N SER A 212 22.03 10.00 -8.30
CA SER A 212 23.35 9.44 -8.53
C SER A 212 23.24 7.95 -8.89
N PRO A 213 24.26 7.36 -9.53
CA PRO A 213 24.31 5.91 -9.73
C PRO A 213 24.20 5.14 -8.42
N THR A 214 24.74 5.69 -7.33
CA THR A 214 24.64 5.10 -5.98
C THR A 214 23.22 5.13 -5.44
N ASP A 215 22.48 6.23 -5.62
CA ASP A 215 21.07 6.31 -5.20
C ASP A 215 20.23 5.26 -5.93
N THR A 216 20.45 5.15 -7.24
CA THR A 216 19.75 4.18 -8.09
C THR A 216 20.09 2.74 -7.68
N ALA A 217 21.36 2.45 -7.39
CA ALA A 217 21.80 1.14 -6.94
C ALA A 217 21.18 0.74 -5.59
N ILE A 218 21.04 1.68 -4.65
CA ILE A 218 20.39 1.43 -3.36
C ILE A 218 18.91 1.11 -3.55
N VAL A 219 18.20 1.87 -4.39
CA VAL A 219 16.79 1.63 -4.69
C VAL A 219 16.60 0.25 -5.33
N LEU A 220 17.37 -0.06 -6.37
CA LEU A 220 17.32 -1.39 -7.02
C LEU A 220 17.70 -2.52 -6.06
N GLY A 221 18.71 -2.30 -5.23
CA GLY A 221 19.14 -3.23 -4.18
C GLY A 221 18.02 -3.52 -3.17
N SER A 222 17.24 -2.51 -2.79
CA SER A 222 16.11 -2.68 -1.88
C SER A 222 15.00 -3.56 -2.47
N PHE A 223 14.68 -3.39 -3.76
CA PHE A 223 13.73 -4.24 -4.47
C PHE A 223 14.23 -5.68 -4.60
N ALA A 224 15.51 -5.85 -4.97
CA ALA A 224 16.13 -7.16 -5.07
C ALA A 224 16.14 -7.89 -3.72
N PHE A 225 16.47 -7.18 -2.65
CA PHE A 225 16.47 -7.72 -1.28
C PHE A 225 15.07 -8.09 -0.82
N PHE A 226 14.07 -7.25 -1.07
CA PHE A 226 12.67 -7.56 -0.79
C PHE A 226 12.22 -8.82 -1.53
N LEU A 227 12.45 -8.92 -2.84
CA LEU A 227 12.07 -10.08 -3.64
C LEU A 227 12.81 -11.34 -3.18
N LEU A 228 14.08 -11.24 -2.80
CA LEU A 228 14.85 -12.36 -2.27
C LEU A 228 14.23 -12.89 -0.96
N LEU A 229 13.90 -12.01 -0.02
CA LEU A 229 13.24 -12.40 1.23
C LEU A 229 11.83 -12.95 0.99
N PHE A 230 11.07 -12.33 0.09
CA PHE A 230 9.71 -12.74 -0.23
C PHE A 230 9.66 -14.12 -0.90
N LEU A 231 10.49 -14.36 -1.92
CA LEU A 231 10.61 -15.66 -2.58
C LEU A 231 11.17 -16.71 -1.62
N GLY A 232 12.12 -16.33 -0.75
CA GLY A 232 12.61 -17.16 0.35
C GLY A 232 11.47 -17.58 1.29
N PHE A 233 10.62 -16.64 1.69
CA PHE A 233 9.46 -16.90 2.54
C PHE A 233 8.47 -17.85 1.89
N ILE A 234 8.05 -17.61 0.64
CA ILE A 234 7.10 -18.49 -0.07
C ILE A 234 7.64 -19.92 -0.22
N LYS A 235 8.96 -20.06 -0.41
CA LYS A 235 9.59 -21.38 -0.57
C LYS A 235 9.74 -22.14 0.76
N LEU A 236 9.89 -21.42 1.88
CA LEU A 236 10.18 -21.99 3.20
C LEU A 236 8.94 -22.12 4.09
N MET A 237 7.97 -21.23 3.96
CA MET A 237 6.77 -21.14 4.79
C MET A 237 5.49 -21.27 3.96
N PRO A 238 4.37 -21.74 4.54
CA PRO A 238 3.08 -21.74 3.86
C PRO A 238 2.62 -20.31 3.60
N SER A 239 2.41 -19.96 2.33
CA SER A 239 2.00 -18.61 1.90
C SER A 239 0.53 -18.28 2.20
N LEU A 240 -0.28 -19.30 2.51
CA LEU A 240 -1.67 -19.17 2.94
C LEU A 240 -1.84 -19.70 4.35
N SER A 241 -2.66 -19.01 5.16
CA SER A 241 -3.05 -19.49 6.47
C SER A 241 -3.95 -20.72 6.33
N ILE A 242 -3.38 -21.92 6.54
CA ILE A 242 -4.11 -23.19 6.45
C ILE A 242 -5.24 -23.26 7.49
N VAL A 243 -5.03 -22.66 8.66
CA VAL A 243 -6.01 -22.61 9.74
C VAL A 243 -7.25 -21.82 9.32
N GLU A 244 -7.07 -20.57 8.89
CA GLU A 244 -8.19 -19.69 8.54
C GLU A 244 -8.96 -20.25 7.33
N VAL A 245 -8.24 -20.78 6.35
CA VAL A 245 -8.87 -21.46 5.21
C VAL A 245 -9.72 -22.64 5.68
N LYS A 246 -9.23 -23.46 6.62
CA LYS A 246 -10.02 -24.58 7.18
C LYS A 246 -11.26 -24.13 7.94
N GLU A 247 -11.22 -22.99 8.61
CA GLU A 247 -12.40 -22.43 9.29
C GLU A 247 -13.49 -21.98 8.30
N THR A 248 -13.12 -21.63 7.07
CA THR A 248 -14.10 -21.28 6.01
C THR A 248 -14.74 -22.48 5.32
N ILE A 249 -14.19 -23.69 5.50
CA ILE A 249 -14.73 -24.93 4.91
C ILE A 249 -15.79 -25.49 5.86
N PRO A 250 -16.96 -25.93 5.38
CA PRO A 250 -17.97 -26.55 6.23
C PRO A 250 -17.38 -27.74 7.00
N PRO A 251 -17.69 -27.90 8.30
CA PRO A 251 -17.20 -29.02 9.08
C PRO A 251 -17.66 -30.32 8.41
N PRO A 252 -16.81 -31.35 8.30
CA PRO A 252 -17.21 -32.63 7.77
C PRO A 252 -18.32 -33.19 8.67
N MET A 253 -19.57 -33.07 8.22
CA MET A 253 -20.68 -33.75 8.86
C MET A 253 -20.46 -35.24 8.65
N ARG A 254 -20.50 -36.00 9.75
CA ARG A 254 -20.51 -37.46 9.70
C ARG A 254 -21.71 -37.83 8.84
N GLU A 255 -21.50 -38.45 7.67
CA GLU A 255 -22.60 -38.91 6.81
C GLU A 255 -23.60 -39.65 7.68
N GLY A 256 -24.78 -39.04 7.83
CA GLY A 256 -25.84 -39.58 8.64
C GLY A 256 -26.27 -40.90 8.02
N ARG A 257 -26.16 -41.98 8.79
CA ARG A 257 -26.94 -43.20 8.63
C ARG A 257 -28.44 -42.84 8.69
N HIS A 258 -29.02 -42.37 7.60
CA HIS A 258 -30.47 -42.27 7.43
C HIS A 258 -30.83 -42.48 5.96
N ALA A 259 -30.77 -43.76 5.55
CA ALA A 259 -31.56 -44.31 4.46
C ALA A 259 -31.71 -45.81 4.74
N HIS A 260 -32.55 -46.14 5.73
CA HIS A 260 -33.25 -47.40 5.81
C HIS A 260 -34.69 -47.16 5.34
#